data_AF-A0A971ZG98-F1
#
_entry.id   AF-A0A971ZG98-F1
#
_cell.length_a   1.000
_cell.length_b   1.000
_cell.length_c   1.000
_cell.angle_alpha   90.00
_cell.angle_beta   90.00
_cell.angle_gamma   90.00
#
_symmetry.space_group_name_H-M   'P 1'
#
loop_
_entity.id
_entity.type
_entity.pdbx_description
1 polymer ?
#
loop_
_entity_poly.entity_id
_entity_poly.type
_entity_poly.pdbx_seq_one_letter_code
_entity_poly.pdbx_strand_id
1 'polypeptide(L)'
;MPKLKPGTILPGPKEDAAITKAAMADPDTFHPTDENLKRFGRIAMRGRPMGSGHKTQITIRFDNDIITAFKKTGTGWQTRMNDALKEWLKHHKPSKL
;
A
#
# COMPACT_ATOMS: atom_id res chain seq x y z
N MET A 1 -1.46 -16.57 4.91
CA MET A 1 -2.03 -16.21 3.60
C MET A 1 -3.46 -15.71 3.83
N PRO A 2 -3.91 -14.62 3.17
CA PRO A 2 -5.29 -14.17 3.28
C PRO A 2 -6.25 -15.30 2.87
N LYS A 3 -7.39 -15.43 3.55
CA LYS A 3 -8.41 -16.41 3.15
C LYS A 3 -9.01 -16.01 1.81
N LEU A 4 -9.21 -16.98 0.91
CA LEU A 4 -9.91 -16.75 -0.36
C LEU A 4 -11.33 -16.27 -0.10
N LYS A 5 -11.87 -15.47 -1.02
CA LYS A 5 -13.24 -14.97 -0.90
C LYS A 5 -14.24 -16.12 -0.98
N PRO A 6 -15.37 -16.07 -0.24
CA PRO A 6 -16.44 -17.05 -0.42
C PRO A 6 -16.89 -17.12 -1.90
N GLY A 7 -17.06 -18.33 -2.44
CA GLY A 7 -17.41 -18.56 -3.84
C GLY A 7 -16.24 -18.57 -4.83
N THR A 8 -14.99 -18.57 -4.34
CA THR A 8 -13.83 -18.76 -5.23
C THR A 8 -13.80 -20.17 -5.79
N ILE A 9 -13.96 -20.31 -7.11
CA ILE A 9 -13.80 -21.58 -7.82
C ILE A 9 -12.31 -21.76 -8.13
N LEU A 10 -11.73 -22.85 -7.64
CA LEU A 10 -10.38 -23.27 -8.02
C LEU A 10 -10.52 -24.29 -9.16
N PRO A 11 -9.78 -24.14 -10.27
CA PRO A 11 -9.84 -25.12 -11.34
C PRO A 11 -9.42 -26.50 -10.81
N GLY A 12 -10.09 -27.53 -11.31
CA GLY A 12 -9.68 -28.91 -11.04
C GLY A 12 -8.44 -29.30 -11.86
N PRO A 13 -7.78 -30.44 -11.56
CA PRO A 13 -6.56 -30.85 -12.27
C PRO A 13 -6.70 -30.98 -13.79
N LYS A 14 -7.88 -31.38 -14.27
CA LYS A 14 -8.17 -31.46 -15.71
C LYS A 14 -8.32 -30.09 -16.36
N GLU A 15 -8.91 -29.14 -15.64
CA GLU A 15 -9.12 -27.77 -16.10
C GLU A 15 -7.79 -27.02 -16.09
N ASP A 16 -6.98 -27.18 -15.04
CA ASP A 16 -5.61 -26.65 -14.97
C ASP A 16 -4.74 -27.11 -16.16
N ALA A 17 -4.82 -28.40 -16.51
CA ALA A 17 -4.09 -28.95 -17.64
C ALA A 17 -4.58 -28.36 -18.98
N ALA A 18 -5.90 -28.16 -19.13
CA ALA A 18 -6.48 -27.54 -20.31
C ALA A 18 -6.07 -26.07 -20.44
N ILE A 19 -6.09 -25.31 -19.35
CA ILE A 19 -5.65 -23.91 -19.28
C ILE A 19 -4.17 -23.80 -19.65
N THR A 20 -3.33 -24.69 -19.10
CA THR A 20 -1.88 -24.71 -19.39
C THR A 20 -1.62 -25.01 -20.86
N LYS A 21 -2.32 -26.00 -21.43
CA LYS A 21 -2.19 -26.33 -22.86
C LYS A 21 -2.61 -25.17 -23.75
N ALA A 22 -3.68 -24.47 -23.40
CA ALA A 22 -4.14 -23.30 -24.15
C ALA A 22 -3.12 -22.16 -24.11
N ALA A 23 -2.55 -21.86 -22.94
CA ALA A 23 -1.51 -20.84 -22.78
C ALA A 23 -0.23 -21.16 -23.58
N MET A 24 0.15 -22.44 -23.69
CA MET A 24 1.31 -22.87 -24.48
C MET A 24 1.08 -22.83 -25.99
N ALA A 25 -0.18 -22.94 -26.43
CA ALA A 25 -0.53 -22.91 -27.85
C ALA A 25 -0.68 -21.48 -28.40
N ASP A 26 -0.77 -20.48 -27.52
CA ASP A 26 -0.95 -19.07 -27.88
C ASP A 26 0.42 -18.39 -28.16
N PRO A 27 0.68 -17.92 -29.41
CA PRO A 27 1.91 -17.23 -29.77
C PRO A 27 2.13 -15.90 -29.04
N ASP A 28 1.06 -15.24 -28.57
CA ASP A 28 1.11 -13.96 -27.87
C ASP A 28 1.30 -14.10 -26.36
N THR A 29 1.16 -15.32 -25.82
CA THR A 29 1.34 -15.57 -24.39
C THR A 29 2.82 -15.46 -24.02
N PHE A 30 3.15 -14.46 -23.20
CA PHE A 30 4.47 -14.33 -22.61
C PHE A 30 4.68 -15.36 -21.48
N HIS A 31 5.58 -16.32 -21.71
CA HIS A 31 6.02 -17.30 -20.72
C HIS A 31 7.34 -16.84 -20.09
N PRO A 32 7.32 -16.17 -18.93
CA PRO A 32 8.54 -15.71 -18.29
C PRO A 32 9.43 -16.90 -17.90
N THR A 33 10.69 -16.86 -18.34
CA THR A 33 11.75 -17.74 -17.82
C THR A 33 12.15 -17.31 -16.39
N ASP A 34 12.80 -18.19 -15.64
CA ASP A 34 13.30 -17.88 -14.29
C ASP A 34 14.22 -16.66 -14.27
N GLU A 35 14.99 -16.45 -15.34
CA GLU A 35 15.84 -15.27 -15.49
C GLU A 35 15.03 -13.99 -15.69
N ASN A 36 14.00 -14.04 -16.53
CA ASN A 36 13.07 -12.93 -16.73
C ASN A 36 12.32 -12.61 -15.42
N LEU A 37 11.88 -13.63 -14.68
CA LEU A 37 11.20 -13.46 -13.39
C LEU A 37 12.09 -12.75 -12.34
N LYS A 38 13.38 -13.10 -12.28
CA LYS A 38 14.35 -12.40 -11.42
C LYS A 38 14.53 -10.92 -11.79
N ARG A 39 14.40 -10.56 -13.08
CA ARG A 39 14.42 -9.16 -13.54
C ARG A 39 13.14 -8.42 -13.12
N PHE A 40 11.98 -9.07 -13.14
CA PHE A 40 10.70 -8.49 -12.68
C PHE A 40 10.55 -8.35 -11.16
N GLY A 41 11.30 -9.13 -10.36
CA GLY A 41 11.24 -9.12 -8.90
C GLY A 41 11.51 -7.75 -8.25
N ARG A 42 12.12 -6.80 -8.97
CA ARG A 42 12.31 -5.41 -8.51
C ARG A 42 11.14 -4.48 -8.81
N ILE A 43 10.26 -4.86 -9.75
CA ILE A 43 9.16 -4.02 -10.27
C ILE A 43 7.83 -4.38 -9.58
N ALA A 44 7.69 -5.58 -9.01
CA ALA A 44 6.45 -6.10 -8.45
C ALA A 44 6.18 -5.80 -6.96
N MET A 45 6.83 -4.80 -6.35
CA MET A 45 6.36 -4.22 -5.08
C MET A 45 5.50 -2.98 -5.33
N ARG A 46 4.50 -3.12 -6.23
CA ARG A 46 3.44 -2.11 -6.40
C ARG A 46 2.36 -2.28 -5.32
N GLY A 47 2.78 -2.56 -4.10
CA GLY A 47 1.97 -2.53 -2.89
C GLY A 47 2.49 -1.42 -1.99
N ARG A 48 1.59 -0.75 -1.25
CA ARG A 48 1.98 0.22 -0.21
C ARG A 48 3.06 -0.42 0.68
N PRO A 49 4.16 0.27 1.01
CA PRO A 49 5.18 -0.29 1.89
C PRO A 49 4.53 -0.81 3.18
N MET A 50 4.81 -2.06 3.49
CA MET A 50 4.38 -2.73 4.71
C MET A 50 4.99 -1.95 5.88
N GLY A 51 4.18 -1.18 6.60
CA GLY A 51 4.67 -0.20 7.58
C GLY A 51 3.78 1.03 7.83
N SER A 52 2.66 1.18 7.12
CA SER A 52 1.64 2.20 7.46
C SER A 52 0.87 1.92 8.76
N GLY A 53 1.27 0.93 9.57
CA GLY A 53 0.53 0.43 10.73
C GLY A 53 0.53 1.32 11.99
N HIS A 54 1.25 2.45 11.98
CA HIS A 54 1.34 3.34 13.14
C HIS A 54 0.59 4.67 12.99
N LYS A 55 -0.07 4.90 11.84
CA LYS A 55 -0.83 6.12 11.59
C LYS A 55 -2.30 5.77 11.40
N THR A 56 -3.13 6.24 12.33
CA THR A 56 -4.59 6.13 12.21
C THR A 56 -5.12 7.34 11.45
N GLN A 57 -5.85 7.10 10.37
CA GLN A 57 -6.60 8.17 9.70
C GLN A 57 -7.85 8.45 10.51
N ILE A 58 -8.00 9.68 11.00
CA ILE A 58 -9.17 10.15 11.73
C ILE A 58 -9.66 11.46 11.12
N THR A 59 -10.95 11.74 11.28
CA THR A 59 -11.55 13.02 10.88
C THR A 59 -11.50 13.98 12.07
N ILE A 60 -10.65 15.00 11.99
CA ILE A 60 -10.48 16.06 13.00
C ILE A 60 -10.60 17.43 12.34
N ARG A 61 -11.10 18.42 13.09
CA ARG A 61 -11.12 19.83 12.65
C ARG A 61 -9.98 20.58 13.32
N PHE A 62 -9.27 21.38 12.54
CA PHE A 62 -8.26 22.33 13.00
C PHE A 62 -8.68 23.73 12.59
N ASP A 63 -8.18 24.74 13.31
CA ASP A 63 -8.38 26.13 12.93
C ASP A 63 -7.76 26.44 11.55
N ASN A 64 -8.41 27.35 10.82
CA ASN A 64 -8.04 27.64 9.43
C ASN A 64 -6.66 28.29 9.31
N ASP A 65 -6.25 29.07 10.30
CA ASP A 65 -4.94 29.70 10.38
C ASP A 65 -3.82 28.66 10.52
N ILE A 66 -4.00 27.63 11.36
CA ILE A 66 -3.08 26.50 11.51
C ILE A 66 -2.91 25.77 10.18
N ILE A 67 -4.03 25.39 9.54
CA ILE A 67 -4.00 24.70 8.25
C ILE A 67 -3.33 25.56 7.18
N THR A 68 -3.61 26.85 7.15
CA THR A 68 -3.03 27.79 6.19
C THR A 68 -1.52 27.93 6.39
N ALA A 69 -1.05 28.06 7.63
CA ALA A 69 0.37 28.14 7.95
C ALA A 69 1.13 26.89 7.49
N PHE A 70 0.63 25.69 7.79
CA PHE A 70 1.28 24.46 7.34
C PHE A 70 1.18 24.27 5.82
N LYS A 71 0.03 24.53 5.17
CA LYS A 71 -0.09 24.40 3.71
C LYS A 71 0.90 25.27 2.94
N LYS A 72 1.20 26.48 3.42
CA LYS A 72 2.21 27.38 2.83
C LYS A 72 3.61 26.76 2.75
N THR A 73 3.91 25.76 3.60
CA THR A 73 5.20 25.04 3.55
C THR A 73 5.32 24.07 2.37
N GLY A 74 4.26 23.87 1.58
CA GLY A 74 4.28 23.06 0.36
C GLY A 74 4.13 21.55 0.61
N THR A 75 4.65 20.74 -0.31
CA THR A 75 4.54 19.28 -0.25
C THR A 75 5.05 18.72 1.08
N GLY A 76 4.31 17.78 1.66
CA GLY A 76 4.64 17.17 2.95
C GLY A 76 4.16 17.96 4.17
N TRP A 77 3.34 19.01 4.01
CA TRP A 77 2.85 19.83 5.13
C TRP A 77 2.13 19.02 6.22
N GLN A 78 1.38 17.98 5.86
CA GLN A 78 0.73 17.09 6.83
C GLN A 78 1.74 16.31 7.68
N THR A 79 2.88 15.92 7.10
CA THR A 79 3.95 15.24 7.83
C THR A 79 4.61 16.20 8.81
N ARG A 80 4.91 17.43 8.37
CA ARG A 80 5.44 18.50 9.25
C ARG A 80 4.48 18.82 10.39
N MET A 81 3.18 18.91 10.13
CA MET A 81 2.16 19.12 11.17
C MET A 81 2.15 17.98 12.19
N ASN A 82 2.21 16.72 11.73
CA ASN A 82 2.32 15.56 12.61
C ASN A 82 3.60 15.59 13.46
N ASP A 83 4.73 16.00 12.89
CA ASP A 83 6.00 16.05 13.61
C ASP A 83 6.02 17.18 14.65
N ALA A 84 5.40 18.33 14.35
CA ALA A 84 5.19 19.40 15.32
C ALA A 84 4.33 18.92 16.52
N LEU A 85 3.27 18.15 16.27
CA LEU A 85 2.46 17.56 17.35
C LEU A 85 3.27 16.56 18.19
N LYS A 86 4.12 15.74 17.56
CA LYS A 86 5.02 14.83 18.27
C LYS A 86 6.02 15.58 19.15
N GLU A 87 6.59 16.67 18.65
CA GLU A 87 7.52 17.51 19.39
C GLU A 87 6.82 18.17 20.58
N TRP A 88 5.63 18.72 20.37
CA TRP A 88 4.83 19.30 21.44
C TRP A 88 4.58 18.29 22.58
N LEU A 89 4.27 17.03 22.25
CA LEU A 89 4.07 15.93 23.20
C LEU A 89 5.32 15.52 24.00
N LYS A 90 6.53 15.84 23.52
CA LYS A 90 7.76 15.61 24.31
C LYS A 90 7.86 16.56 25.50
N HIS A 91 7.31 17.77 25.35
CA HIS A 91 7.43 18.85 26.32
C HIS A 91 6.15 19.05 27.15
N HIS A 92 5.00 18.57 26.65
CA HIS A 92 3.69 18.81 27.26
C HIS A 92 2.91 17.51 27.45
N LYS A 93 2.06 17.48 28.49
CA LYS A 93 1.13 16.38 28.75
C LYS A 93 -0.29 16.83 28.41
N PRO A 94 -0.98 16.19 27.46
CA PRO A 94 -2.36 16.54 27.10
C PRO A 94 -3.33 16.50 28.27
N SER A 95 -3.08 15.65 29.27
CA SER A 95 -3.91 15.53 30.48
C SER A 95 -3.83 16.73 31.42
N LYS A 96 -2.99 17.73 31.12
CA LYS A 96 -2.80 18.95 31.91
C LYS A 96 -3.30 20.21 31.19
N LEU A 97 -3.97 20.04 30.05
CA LEU A 97 -4.71 21.08 29.34
C LEU A 97 -6.19 21.01 29.76
#